data_AF-A0A537HV07-F1
#
_entry.id   AF-A0A537HV07-F1
#
_cell.length_a   1.000
_cell.length_b   1.000
_cell.length_c   1.000
_cell.angle_alpha   90.00
_cell.angle_beta   90.00
_cell.angle_gamma   90.00
#
_symmetry.space_group_name_H-M   'P 1'
#
loop_
_entity.id
_entity.type
_entity.pdbx_description
1 polymer ?
#
loop_
_entity_poly.entity_id
_entity_poly.type
_entity_poly.pdbx_seq_one_letter_code
_entity_poly.pdbx_strand_id
1 'polypeptide(L)'
;MKQFLIFIGGMVAGALLLYAIGFRKESSVREQLGRELIETLSHNLTNQEAEVQYIEVKGKKGNVTLHTGMTKDSVRILVGKPDNVELRSYGNALEDWGYKIRNNYVPDLEINFEAGKLKSLRQN
;
A
#
# COMPACT_ATOMS: atom_id res chain seq x y z
N MET A 1 54.41 22.02 -33.74
CA MET A 1 53.15 22.53 -33.13
C MET A 1 51.87 21.89 -33.70
N LYS A 2 51.67 21.81 -35.03
CA LYS A 2 50.47 21.18 -35.63
C LYS A 2 50.18 19.73 -35.21
N GLN A 3 51.22 18.88 -35.16
CA GLN A 3 51.05 17.46 -34.80
C GLN A 3 50.62 17.24 -33.34
N PHE A 4 51.04 18.13 -32.43
CA PHE A 4 50.66 18.08 -31.01
C PHE A 4 49.18 18.43 -30.81
N LEU A 5 48.66 19.40 -31.58
CA LEU A 5 47.24 19.78 -31.55
C LEU A 5 46.32 18.66 -32.05
N ILE A 6 46.74 17.92 -33.08
CA ILE A 6 45.97 16.78 -33.63
C ILE A 6 45.90 15.64 -32.60
N PHE A 7 46.99 15.38 -31.89
CA PHE A 7 47.04 14.34 -30.86
C PHE A 7 46.13 14.65 -29.67
N ILE A 8 46.14 15.91 -29.18
CA ILE A 8 45.27 16.36 -28.09
C ILE A 8 43.80 16.31 -28.52
N GLY A 9 43.49 16.74 -29.75
CA GLY A 9 42.13 16.66 -30.30
C GLY A 9 41.59 15.23 -30.37
N GLY A 10 42.43 14.26 -30.76
CA GLY A 10 42.06 12.85 -30.79
C GLY A 10 41.72 12.27 -29.41
N MET A 11 42.50 12.60 -28.37
CA MET A 11 42.23 12.12 -27.01
C MET A 11 40.93 12.70 -26.43
N VAL A 12 40.66 13.99 -26.64
CA VAL A 12 39.42 14.62 -26.16
C VAL A 12 38.19 14.02 -26.83
N ALA A 13 38.25 13.78 -28.14
CA ALA A 13 37.16 13.14 -28.88
C ALA A 13 36.90 11.70 -28.40
N GLY A 14 37.95 10.93 -28.11
CA GLY A 14 37.84 9.57 -27.57
C GLY A 14 37.18 9.55 -26.18
N ALA A 15 37.56 10.47 -25.29
CA ALA A 15 36.97 10.57 -23.95
C ALA A 15 35.46 10.92 -24.01
N LEU A 16 35.06 11.82 -24.91
CA LEU A 16 33.65 12.19 -25.11
C LEU A 16 32.80 11.02 -25.63
N LEU A 17 33.34 10.21 -26.54
CA LEU A 17 32.67 9.01 -27.04
C LEU A 17 32.44 7.97 -25.94
N LEU A 18 33.46 7.71 -25.11
CA LEU A 18 33.35 6.78 -24.00
C LEU A 18 32.33 7.26 -22.95
N TYR A 19 32.31 8.57 -22.66
CA TYR A 19 31.33 9.17 -21.78
C TYR A 19 29.89 9.00 -22.31
N ALA A 20 29.67 9.26 -23.61
CA ALA A 20 28.34 9.13 -24.22
C ALA A 20 27.83 7.67 -24.23
N ILE A 21 28.71 6.69 -24.46
CA ILE A 21 28.35 5.27 -24.44
C ILE A 21 28.01 4.82 -23.01
N GLY A 22 28.82 5.23 -22.01
CA GLY A 22 28.55 4.93 -20.61
C GLY A 22 27.21 5.51 -20.14
N PHE A 23 26.92 6.76 -20.50
CA PHE A 23 25.68 7.44 -20.14
C PHE A 23 24.44 6.75 -20.73
N ARG A 24 24.49 6.30 -21.99
CA ARG A 24 23.37 5.56 -22.62
C ARG A 24 23.15 4.19 -21.98
N LYS A 25 24.21 3.51 -21.56
CA LYS A 25 24.09 2.20 -20.92
C LYS A 25 23.41 2.34 -19.56
N GLU A 26 23.81 3.32 -18.76
CA GLU A 26 23.21 3.56 -17.45
C GLU A 26 21.73 3.98 -17.54
N SER A 27 21.36 4.80 -18.53
CA SER A 27 19.96 5.18 -18.73
C SER A 27 19.08 3.97 -19.08
N SER A 28 19.57 3.05 -19.91
CA SER A 28 18.81 1.86 -20.30
C SER A 28 18.58 0.89 -19.14
N VAL A 29 19.56 0.70 -18.25
CA VAL A 29 19.45 -0.16 -17.07
C VAL A 29 18.47 0.43 -16.05
N ARG A 30 18.50 1.75 -15.84
CA ARG A 30 17.56 2.43 -14.94
C ARG A 30 16.11 2.30 -15.42
N GLU A 31 15.88 2.41 -16.72
CA GLU A 31 14.55 2.20 -17.29
C GLU A 31 14.06 0.74 -17.16
N GLN A 32 14.94 -0.24 -17.35
CA GLN A 32 14.60 -1.66 -17.19
C GLN A 32 14.22 -1.97 -15.74
N LEU A 33 15.02 -1.48 -14.78
CA LEU A 33 14.74 -1.64 -13.36
C LEU A 33 13.43 -0.95 -12.95
N GLY A 34 13.15 0.24 -13.50
CA GLY A 34 11.89 0.94 -13.27
C GLY A 34 10.68 0.13 -13.75
N ARG A 35 10.76 -0.48 -14.94
CA ARG A 35 9.68 -1.32 -15.49
C ARG A 35 9.47 -2.59 -14.66
N GLU A 36 10.55 -3.28 -14.30
CA GLU A 36 10.50 -4.51 -13.49
C GLU A 36 9.89 -4.26 -12.10
N LEU A 37 10.24 -3.13 -11.46
CA LEU A 37 9.63 -2.70 -10.20
C LEU A 37 8.14 -2.41 -10.35
N ILE A 38 7.74 -1.70 -11.41
CA ILE A 38 6.33 -1.40 -11.68
C ILE A 38 5.54 -2.69 -11.93
N GLU A 39 6.07 -3.61 -12.73
CA GLU A 39 5.43 -4.89 -13.04
C GLU A 39 5.28 -5.76 -11.78
N THR A 40 6.31 -5.82 -10.95
CA THR A 40 6.28 -6.56 -9.67
C THR A 40 5.26 -5.96 -8.69
N LEU A 41 5.19 -4.63 -8.59
CA LEU A 41 4.20 -3.95 -7.75
C LEU A 41 2.78 -4.17 -8.28
N SER A 42 2.59 -4.05 -9.60
CA SER A 42 1.29 -4.24 -10.24
C SER A 42 0.79 -5.68 -10.04
N HIS A 43 1.64 -6.69 -10.25
CA HIS A 43 1.27 -8.10 -10.06
C HIS A 43 0.92 -8.43 -8.59
N ASN A 44 1.61 -7.82 -7.62
CA ASN A 44 1.27 -7.96 -6.20
C ASN A 44 -0.06 -7.28 -5.83
N LEU A 45 -0.43 -6.19 -6.50
CA LEU A 45 -1.72 -5.54 -6.33
C LEU A 45 -2.87 -6.39 -6.87
N THR A 46 -2.72 -6.98 -8.06
CA THR A 46 -3.78 -7.79 -8.68
C THR A 46 -4.06 -9.10 -7.93
N ASN A 47 -3.04 -9.71 -7.33
CA ASN A 47 -3.22 -10.94 -6.53
C ASN A 47 -3.85 -10.69 -5.14
N GLN A 48 -4.06 -9.43 -4.75
CA GLN A 48 -4.72 -9.04 -3.50
C GLN A 48 -6.17 -8.60 -3.67
N GLU A 49 -6.77 -8.74 -4.86
CA GLU A 49 -8.22 -8.54 -5.05
C GLU A 49 -9.01 -9.70 -4.43
N ALA A 50 -8.95 -9.81 -3.09
CA ALA A 50 -9.99 -10.47 -2.34
C ALA A 50 -11.31 -9.75 -2.63
N GLU A 51 -12.37 -10.52 -2.91
CA GLU A 51 -13.70 -10.00 -3.23
C GLU A 51 -14.13 -8.92 -2.22
N VAL A 52 -14.26 -7.69 -2.70
CA VAL A 52 -14.58 -6.53 -1.87
C VAL A 52 -16.09 -6.56 -1.57
N GLN A 53 -16.44 -6.96 -0.36
CA GLN A 53 -17.83 -7.00 0.10
C GLN A 53 -18.18 -5.68 0.78
N TYR A 54 -19.24 -5.02 0.32
CA TYR A 54 -19.77 -3.79 0.91
C TYR A 54 -20.94 -4.12 1.85
N ILE A 55 -20.93 -3.55 3.04
CA ILE A 55 -21.93 -3.83 4.08
C ILE A 55 -22.34 -2.51 4.72
N GLU A 56 -23.64 -2.21 4.72
CA GLU A 56 -24.19 -1.09 5.48
C GLU A 56 -24.37 -1.49 6.94
N VAL A 57 -23.82 -0.70 7.85
CA VAL A 57 -23.93 -0.91 9.29
C VAL A 57 -24.34 0.38 9.97
N LYS A 58 -25.08 0.26 11.07
CA LYS A 58 -25.28 1.38 11.98
C LYS A 58 -24.02 1.56 12.81
N GLY A 59 -23.33 2.69 12.68
CA GLY A 59 -22.22 3.10 13.54
C GLY A 59 -22.66 4.10 14.61
N LYS A 60 -21.72 4.58 15.42
CA LYS A 60 -21.99 5.61 16.44
C LYS A 60 -22.31 6.98 15.84
N LYS A 61 -21.82 7.24 14.63
CA LYS A 61 -22.06 8.48 13.87
C LYS A 61 -23.27 8.42 12.93
N GLY A 62 -24.01 7.31 12.94
CA GLY A 62 -25.09 7.03 11.99
C GLY A 62 -24.77 5.83 11.10
N ASN A 63 -25.62 5.61 10.10
CA ASN A 63 -25.41 4.53 9.14
C ASN A 63 -24.20 4.83 8.26
N VAL A 64 -23.36 3.82 8.05
CA VAL A 64 -22.14 3.90 7.24
C VAL A 64 -21.97 2.63 6.43
N THR A 65 -21.40 2.76 5.23
CA THR A 65 -21.01 1.63 4.40
C THR A 65 -19.54 1.31 4.66
N LEU A 66 -19.26 0.07 5.05
CA LEU A 66 -17.91 -0.46 5.18
C LEU A 66 -17.64 -1.46 4.06
N HIS A 67 -16.37 -1.72 3.78
CA HIS A 67 -15.98 -2.77 2.85
C HIS A 67 -14.80 -3.59 3.36
N THR A 68 -14.73 -4.87 2.98
CA THR A 68 -13.58 -5.71 3.29
C THR A 68 -12.29 -5.08 2.75
N GLY A 69 -11.19 -5.22 3.49
CA GLY A 69 -9.91 -4.58 3.16
C GLY A 69 -9.73 -3.14 3.66
N MET A 70 -10.78 -2.47 4.15
CA MET A 70 -10.69 -1.09 4.67
C MET A 70 -9.73 -0.99 5.87
N THR A 71 -8.91 0.05 5.94
CA THR A 71 -7.97 0.25 7.05
C THR A 71 -8.69 0.57 8.37
N LYS A 72 -8.09 0.19 9.50
CA LYS A 72 -8.60 0.51 10.85
C LYS A 72 -8.94 1.99 11.04
N ASP A 73 -8.07 2.88 10.55
CA ASP A 73 -8.26 4.32 10.71
C ASP A 73 -9.48 4.83 9.93
N SER A 74 -9.68 4.36 8.69
CA SER A 74 -10.87 4.69 7.90
C SER A 74 -12.15 4.18 8.57
N VAL A 75 -12.14 2.93 9.06
CA VAL A 75 -13.29 2.39 9.81
C VAL A 75 -13.58 3.23 11.05
N ARG A 76 -12.55 3.62 11.82
CA ARG A 76 -12.71 4.46 13.02
C ARG A 76 -13.28 5.84 12.70
N ILE A 77 -12.86 6.45 11.58
CA ILE A 77 -13.37 7.75 11.14
C ILE A 77 -14.86 7.64 10.82
N LEU A 78 -15.28 6.60 10.11
CA LEU A 78 -16.66 6.37 9.68
C LEU A 78 -17.56 5.93 10.83
N VAL A 79 -17.21 4.84 11.51
CA VAL A 79 -18.05 4.21 12.55
C VAL A 79 -17.99 5.00 13.86
N GLY A 80 -16.83 5.57 14.18
CA GLY A 80 -16.56 6.24 15.46
C GLY A 80 -15.56 5.48 16.33
N LYS A 81 -15.38 5.95 17.57
CA LYS A 81 -14.47 5.30 18.53
C LYS A 81 -15.09 4.00 19.06
N PRO A 82 -14.39 2.85 19.01
CA PRO A 82 -14.87 1.61 19.60
C PRO A 82 -14.96 1.72 21.13
N ASP A 83 -15.86 0.94 21.73
CA ASP A 83 -16.02 0.85 23.19
C ASP A 83 -15.05 -0.16 23.80
N ASN A 84 -14.76 -1.23 23.05
CA ASN A 84 -13.80 -2.26 23.44
C ASN A 84 -12.89 -2.59 22.26
N VAL A 85 -11.63 -2.89 22.58
CA VAL A 85 -10.64 -3.37 21.62
C VAL A 85 -9.94 -4.57 22.24
N GLU A 86 -10.07 -5.73 21.61
CA GLU A 86 -9.36 -6.96 21.99
C GLU A 86 -8.28 -7.24 20.96
N LEU A 87 -7.04 -7.40 21.43
CA LEU A 87 -5.90 -7.72 20.57
C LEU A 87 -5.56 -9.21 20.73
N ARG A 88 -5.51 -9.91 19.60
CA ARG A 88 -5.16 -11.34 19.55
C ARG A 88 -4.01 -11.55 18.57
N SER A 89 -3.06 -12.38 18.98
CA SER A 89 -1.87 -12.70 18.17
C SER A 89 -1.81 -14.21 17.98
N TYR A 90 -2.18 -14.67 16.78
CA TYR A 90 -1.99 -16.06 16.34
C TYR A 90 -1.55 -16.06 14.88
N GLY A 91 -0.24 -16.00 14.63
CA GLY A 91 0.36 -15.92 13.28
C GLY A 91 0.24 -14.54 12.63
N ASN A 92 -0.97 -13.96 12.60
CA ASN A 92 -1.27 -12.61 12.12
C ASN A 92 -1.78 -11.72 13.26
N ALA A 93 -1.60 -10.40 13.12
CA ALA A 93 -2.17 -9.43 14.05
C ALA A 93 -3.69 -9.38 13.85
N LEU A 94 -4.45 -9.94 14.80
CA LEU A 94 -5.90 -9.91 14.85
C LEU A 94 -6.35 -8.89 15.89
N GLU A 95 -7.37 -8.12 15.53
CA GLU A 95 -7.90 -7.07 16.40
C GLU A 95 -9.40 -6.98 16.25
N ASP A 96 -10.11 -7.07 17.38
CA ASP A 96 -11.57 -7.13 17.40
C ASP A 96 -12.11 -5.91 18.15
N TRP A 97 -12.95 -5.15 17.46
CA TRP A 97 -13.54 -3.91 17.95
C TRP A 97 -15.01 -4.12 18.27
N GLY A 98 -15.39 -3.81 19.50
CA GLY A 98 -16.78 -3.83 19.97
C GLY A 98 -17.37 -2.44 20.05
N TYR A 99 -18.59 -2.29 19.53
CA TYR A 99 -19.38 -1.07 19.58
C TYR A 99 -20.72 -1.34 20.25
N LYS A 100 -21.02 -0.53 21.25
CA LYS A 100 -22.27 -0.49 22.00
C LYS A 100 -23.11 0.67 21.45
N ILE A 101 -24.10 0.37 20.61
CA ILE A 101 -24.83 1.41 19.84
C ILE A 101 -26.25 1.58 20.37
N ARG A 102 -26.97 0.48 20.58
CA ARG A 102 -28.35 0.45 21.08
C ARG A 102 -28.42 0.30 22.59
N ASN A 103 -27.41 -0.33 23.21
CA ASN A 103 -27.39 -0.63 24.64
C ASN A 103 -25.99 -0.42 25.22
N ASN A 104 -25.85 -0.45 26.56
CA ASN A 104 -24.57 -0.22 27.26
C ASN A 104 -23.90 -1.51 27.78
N TYR A 105 -24.51 -2.67 27.57
CA TYR A 105 -24.11 -3.94 28.19
C TYR A 105 -23.30 -4.80 27.23
N VAL A 106 -23.86 -5.12 26.06
CA VAL A 106 -23.28 -6.04 25.07
C VAL A 106 -23.01 -5.30 23.76
N PRO A 107 -21.84 -5.49 23.12
CA PRO A 107 -21.58 -4.96 21.80
C PRO A 107 -22.61 -5.48 20.79
N ASP A 108 -23.24 -4.56 20.08
CA ASP A 108 -24.21 -4.84 19.03
C ASP A 108 -23.62 -4.64 17.63
N LEU A 109 -22.40 -4.10 17.53
CA LEU A 109 -21.57 -4.19 16.33
C LEU A 109 -20.16 -4.65 16.73
N GLU A 110 -19.72 -5.74 16.11
CA GLU A 110 -18.38 -6.29 16.25
C GLU A 110 -17.67 -6.24 14.90
N ILE A 111 -16.43 -5.77 14.89
CA ILE A 111 -15.61 -5.61 13.69
C ILE A 111 -14.27 -6.28 13.92
N ASN A 112 -13.90 -7.21 13.05
CA ASN A 112 -12.65 -7.94 13.13
C ASN A 112 -11.67 -7.45 12.06
N PHE A 113 -10.45 -7.20 12.48
CA PHE A 113 -9.35 -6.78 11.63
C PHE A 113 -8.27 -7.85 11.60
N GLU A 114 -7.69 -8.04 10.43
CA GLU A 114 -6.50 -8.87 10.24
C GLU A 114 -5.45 -8.05 9.51
N ALA A 115 -4.22 -8.04 10.05
CA ALA A 115 -3.11 -7.24 9.52
C ALA A 115 -3.49 -5.74 9.30
N GLY A 116 -4.35 -5.21 10.16
CA GLY A 116 -4.80 -3.81 10.12
C GLY A 116 -5.87 -3.48 9.06
N LYS A 117 -6.42 -4.48 8.38
CA LYS A 117 -7.51 -4.34 7.40
C LYS A 117 -8.77 -5.04 7.90
N LEU A 118 -9.93 -4.47 7.55
CA LEU A 118 -11.25 -5.01 7.88
C LEU A 118 -11.42 -6.37 7.20
N LYS A 119 -11.56 -7.42 8.01
CA LYS A 119 -11.77 -8.78 7.53
C LYS A 119 -13.24 -9.17 7.53
N SER A 120 -13.93 -8.89 8.63
CA SER A 120 -15.33 -9.25 8.80
C SER A 120 -16.01 -8.35 9.83
N LEU A 121 -17.34 -8.33 9.83
CA LEU A 121 -18.14 -7.64 10.81
C LEU A 121 -19.42 -8.42 11.11
N ARG A 122 -20.03 -8.13 12.25
CA ARG A 122 -21.32 -8.67 12.67
C ARG A 122 -22.10 -7.60 13.41
N GLN A 123 -23.37 -7.41 13.06
CA GLN A 123 -24.28 -6.50 13.77
C GLN A 123 -25.55 -7.25 14.18
N ASN A 124 -25.86 -7.22 15.49
CA ASN A 124 -27.05 -7.83 16.11
C ASN A 124 -28.07 -6.74 16.45
#